data_AF-A0PU36-F1
#
_entry.id   AF-A0PU36-F1
#
_cell.length_a   1.000
_cell.length_b   1.000
_cell.length_c   1.000
_cell.angle_alpha   90.00
_cell.angle_beta   90.00
_cell.angle_gamma   90.00
#
_symmetry.space_group_name_H-M   'P 1'
#
loop_
_entity.id
_entity.type
_entity.pdbx_description
1 polymer ?
#
loop_
_entity_poly.entity_id
_entity_poly.type
_entity_poly.pdbx_seq_one_letter_code
_entity_poly.pdbx_strand_id
1 'polypeptide(L)'
;MEVGAAVAVWVDGDLVVNLWGGSADAAGTRPWRQDTLTTVLSGSKALTATCVHQLADRGELNLHAPVARYWPEFRQAGKEAITVAMVLSHRSGVIGPNARMSWQQVTDWDFVCEQLALAEPRWEPGSAQGYHMTTFGFILGEVFRRITGRTVGQYLRTEIAEPIGADVHIGLSPFDQSRCAERVNKPHARDLLADVQAPSDPTSLDDHPKAGLSIAMGFAPDDELGSNDLHLWRQLEFPGTNAQVSALGLATFYNALAQEKLLSREHMDLVRVSQGGFDTDLVLGPRVADHGWGLGYMLNQRAVNGPNQKIFGHGGLGGSFGFVDLEHRIGYAYVMNRFDASKANADPRSVALSNEVYAALDVAAD
;
A
#
# COMPACT_ATOMS: atom_id res chain seq x y z
N MET A 1 1.50 -4.66 -24.04
CA MET A 1 2.65 -3.83 -24.45
C MET A 1 2.67 -2.62 -23.52
N GLU A 2 3.79 -2.38 -22.84
CA GLU A 2 3.96 -1.25 -21.89
C GLU A 2 3.84 0.10 -22.59
N VAL A 3 3.36 1.12 -21.87
CA VAL A 3 3.43 2.53 -22.33
C VAL A 3 4.72 3.14 -21.82
N GLY A 4 4.91 3.18 -20.51
CA GLY A 4 6.18 3.47 -19.87
C GLY A 4 6.30 2.79 -18.51
N ALA A 5 7.52 2.44 -18.15
CA ALA A 5 7.85 1.73 -16.92
C ALA A 5 9.30 1.98 -16.49
N ALA A 6 9.57 1.68 -15.22
CA ALA A 6 10.90 1.67 -14.66
C ALA A 6 11.06 0.54 -13.62
N VAL A 7 12.28 0.02 -13.52
CA VAL A 7 12.68 -0.98 -12.53
C VAL A 7 14.02 -0.56 -11.92
N ALA A 8 14.13 -0.68 -10.61
CA ALA A 8 15.38 -0.47 -9.89
C ALA A 8 15.60 -1.59 -8.88
N VAL A 9 16.86 -1.99 -8.74
CA VAL A 9 17.28 -3.10 -7.89
C VAL A 9 18.58 -2.75 -7.20
N TRP A 10 18.58 -2.88 -5.88
CA TRP A 10 19.75 -2.85 -5.03
C TRP A 10 20.08 -4.26 -4.57
N VAL A 11 21.36 -4.62 -4.53
CA VAL A 11 21.86 -5.88 -3.95
C VAL A 11 23.05 -5.52 -3.08
N ASP A 12 23.05 -6.00 -1.84
CA ASP A 12 24.13 -5.76 -0.86
C ASP A 12 24.45 -4.28 -0.58
N GLY A 13 23.55 -3.37 -0.93
CA GLY A 13 23.72 -1.94 -0.77
C GLY A 13 24.23 -1.22 -2.03
N ASP A 14 24.49 -1.96 -3.12
CA ASP A 14 24.88 -1.42 -4.42
C ASP A 14 23.69 -1.38 -5.39
N LEU A 15 23.57 -0.28 -6.15
CA LEU A 15 22.55 -0.13 -7.19
C LEU A 15 23.00 -0.90 -8.44
N VAL A 16 22.45 -2.10 -8.62
CA VAL A 16 22.84 -3.02 -9.71
C VAL A 16 21.96 -2.89 -10.95
N VAL A 17 20.72 -2.44 -10.79
CA VAL A 17 19.79 -2.18 -11.91
C VAL A 17 19.09 -0.84 -11.68
N ASN A 18 19.06 -0.01 -12.72
CA ASN A 18 18.28 1.22 -12.77
C ASN A 18 17.88 1.48 -14.22
N LEU A 19 16.74 0.93 -14.64
CA LEU A 19 16.27 0.94 -16.02
C LEU A 19 14.92 1.63 -16.10
N TRP A 20 14.71 2.39 -17.17
CA TRP A 20 13.42 2.98 -17.51
C TRP A 20 13.25 3.07 -19.01
N GLY A 21 12.01 3.14 -19.48
CA GLY A 21 11.72 3.26 -20.89
C GLY A 21 10.25 3.56 -21.19
N GLY A 22 9.99 3.92 -22.44
CA GLY A 22 8.65 4.28 -22.91
C GLY A 22 8.28 5.72 -22.62
N SER A 23 6.98 5.98 -22.45
CA SER A 23 6.40 7.32 -22.30
C SER A 23 5.71 7.52 -20.96
N ALA A 24 5.86 8.72 -20.40
CA ALA A 24 5.15 9.20 -19.23
C ALA A 24 3.71 9.65 -19.54
N ASP A 25 3.31 9.73 -20.82
CA ASP A 25 1.98 10.14 -21.27
C ASP A 25 1.37 9.14 -22.28
N ALA A 26 0.05 9.18 -22.43
CA ALA A 26 -0.66 8.30 -23.38
C ALA A 26 -0.31 8.61 -24.84
N ALA A 27 -0.01 9.88 -25.15
CA ALA A 27 0.25 10.36 -26.50
C ALA A 27 1.67 10.04 -27.00
N GLY A 28 2.57 9.55 -26.15
CA GLY A 28 3.95 9.25 -26.55
C GLY A 28 4.84 10.49 -26.67
N THR A 29 4.44 11.63 -26.12
CA THR A 29 5.12 12.93 -26.31
C THR A 29 6.07 13.28 -25.17
N ARG A 30 5.89 12.68 -23.99
CA ARG A 30 6.73 12.88 -22.81
C ARG A 30 7.52 11.61 -22.53
N PRO A 31 8.81 11.49 -22.89
CA PRO A 31 9.57 10.28 -22.59
C PRO A 31 9.63 10.04 -21.09
N TRP A 32 9.56 8.78 -20.69
CA TRP A 32 9.81 8.38 -19.31
C TRP A 32 11.27 8.71 -18.94
N ARG A 33 11.48 9.29 -17.76
CA ARG A 33 12.80 9.65 -17.21
C ARG A 33 13.06 8.91 -15.90
N GLN A 34 14.33 8.86 -15.48
CA GLN A 34 14.73 8.24 -14.23
C GLN A 34 13.94 8.77 -13.01
N ASP A 35 13.62 10.06 -13.01
CA ASP A 35 12.93 10.80 -11.96
C ASP A 35 11.42 10.97 -12.22
N THR A 36 10.87 10.24 -13.21
CA THR A 36 9.42 10.22 -13.45
C THR A 36 8.71 9.59 -12.27
N LEU A 37 7.74 10.31 -11.73
CA LEU A 37 6.90 9.84 -10.63
C LEU A 37 5.69 9.11 -11.17
N THR A 38 5.28 8.03 -10.50
CA THR A 38 3.98 7.40 -10.75
C THR A 38 3.32 7.03 -9.43
N THR A 39 2.00 6.91 -9.49
CA THR A 39 1.22 6.47 -8.34
C THR A 39 1.28 4.95 -8.21
N VAL A 40 1.71 4.46 -7.05
CA VAL A 40 1.78 3.01 -6.75
C VAL A 40 0.55 2.45 -6.03
N LEU A 41 -0.52 3.24 -5.93
CA LEU A 41 -1.76 2.87 -5.22
C LEU A 41 -1.46 2.22 -3.87
N SER A 42 -1.94 0.99 -3.67
CA SER A 42 -1.75 0.24 -2.43
C SER A 42 -0.29 0.00 -2.05
N GLY A 43 0.67 0.15 -2.96
CA GLY A 43 2.11 0.20 -2.63
C GLY A 43 2.45 1.26 -1.58
N SER A 44 1.62 2.29 -1.40
CA SER A 44 1.76 3.28 -0.31
C SER A 44 1.73 2.67 1.08
N LYS A 45 1.03 1.53 1.26
CA LYS A 45 0.87 0.90 2.57
C LYS A 45 2.19 0.49 3.19
N ALA A 46 3.16 0.04 2.38
CA ALA A 46 4.51 -0.29 2.86
C ALA A 46 5.22 0.92 3.47
N LEU A 47 5.09 2.10 2.84
CA LEU A 47 5.67 3.35 3.34
C LEU A 47 5.05 3.75 4.68
N THR A 48 3.72 3.71 4.76
CA THR A 48 2.97 4.01 5.99
C THR A 48 3.25 2.99 7.09
N ALA A 49 3.30 1.70 6.77
CA ALA A 49 3.63 0.64 7.70
C ALA A 49 5.04 0.82 8.27
N THR A 50 6.04 1.17 7.44
CA THR A 50 7.39 1.47 7.96
C THR A 50 7.37 2.65 8.93
N CYS A 51 6.65 3.73 8.64
CA CYS A 51 6.56 4.86 9.57
C CYS A 51 5.99 4.40 10.93
N VAL A 52 4.87 3.66 10.93
CA VAL A 52 4.26 3.10 12.15
C VAL A 52 5.24 2.17 12.87
N HIS A 53 5.95 1.32 12.14
CA HIS A 53 6.91 0.38 12.69
C HIS A 53 8.16 1.05 13.25
N GLN A 54 8.58 2.22 12.76
CA GLN A 54 9.66 2.99 13.39
C GLN A 54 9.29 3.45 14.79
N LEU A 55 8.02 3.84 15.01
CA LEU A 55 7.54 4.14 16.36
C LEU A 55 7.48 2.87 17.23
N ALA A 56 7.10 1.73 16.65
CA ALA A 56 7.03 0.48 17.38
C ALA A 56 8.40 -0.07 17.80
N ASP A 57 9.37 -0.07 16.88
CA ASP A 57 10.75 -0.51 17.10
C ASP A 57 11.46 0.37 18.16
N ARG A 58 11.08 1.66 18.24
CA ARG A 58 11.55 2.60 19.29
C ARG A 58 10.79 2.50 20.62
N GLY A 59 9.75 1.65 20.71
CA GLY A 59 8.91 1.51 21.89
C GLY A 59 7.92 2.66 22.13
N GLU A 60 7.75 3.58 21.18
CA GLU A 60 6.82 4.70 21.24
C GLU A 60 5.37 4.27 20.91
N LEU A 61 5.22 3.20 20.13
CA LEU A 61 3.95 2.57 19.80
C LEU A 61 3.96 1.08 20.20
N ASN A 62 2.96 0.62 20.94
CA ASN A 62 2.73 -0.80 21.17
C ASN A 62 1.73 -1.35 20.12
N LEU A 63 2.19 -2.28 19.29
CA LEU A 63 1.40 -2.93 18.23
C LEU A 63 0.18 -3.70 18.76
N HIS A 64 0.29 -4.27 19.97
CA HIS A 64 -0.77 -5.03 20.62
C HIS A 64 -1.65 -4.18 21.54
N ALA A 65 -1.35 -2.89 21.68
CA ALA A 65 -2.26 -1.99 22.38
C ALA A 65 -3.49 -1.70 21.50
N PRO A 66 -4.67 -1.49 22.12
CA PRO A 66 -5.84 -1.01 21.40
C PRO A 66 -5.55 0.32 20.68
N VAL A 67 -6.09 0.49 19.47
CA VAL A 67 -6.09 1.77 18.73
C VAL A 67 -6.65 2.89 19.62
N ALA A 68 -7.68 2.56 20.41
CA ALA A 68 -8.31 3.44 21.39
C ALA A 68 -7.36 4.03 22.45
N ARG A 69 -6.18 3.42 22.67
CA ARG A 69 -5.14 3.98 23.55
C ARG A 69 -4.61 5.31 23.00
N TYR A 70 -4.48 5.42 21.69
CA TYR A 70 -3.92 6.60 21.01
C TYR A 70 -5.03 7.48 20.42
N TRP A 71 -6.15 6.87 20.05
CA TRP A 71 -7.31 7.53 19.48
C TRP A 71 -8.59 7.12 20.22
N PRO A 72 -8.91 7.73 21.38
CA PRO A 72 -10.01 7.31 22.26
C PRO A 72 -11.38 7.19 21.57
N GLU A 73 -11.67 8.08 20.63
CA GLU A 73 -12.92 8.13 19.87
C GLU A 73 -13.12 6.88 19.02
N PHE A 74 -12.03 6.21 18.59
CA PHE A 74 -12.11 4.96 17.84
C PHE A 74 -12.73 3.81 18.64
N ARG A 75 -12.80 3.89 19.97
CA ARG A 75 -13.32 2.80 20.82
C ARG A 75 -14.80 2.47 20.59
N GLN A 76 -15.55 3.39 19.99
CA GLN A 76 -17.00 3.29 19.82
C GLN A 76 -17.40 2.06 18.99
N ALA A 77 -18.68 1.66 19.06
CA ALA A 77 -19.25 0.63 18.18
C ALA A 77 -18.51 -0.73 18.25
N GLY A 78 -18.10 -1.17 19.45
CA GLY A 78 -17.47 -2.48 19.65
C GLY A 78 -16.00 -2.57 19.25
N LYS A 79 -15.32 -1.43 19.11
CA LYS A 79 -13.93 -1.34 18.63
C LYS A 79 -12.90 -1.23 19.75
N GLU A 80 -13.30 -1.39 21.01
CA GLU A 80 -12.46 -1.17 22.20
C GLU A 80 -11.22 -2.08 22.23
N ALA A 81 -11.32 -3.28 21.67
CA ALA A 81 -10.25 -4.28 21.65
C ALA A 81 -9.44 -4.30 20.35
N ILE A 82 -9.78 -3.49 19.35
CA ILE A 82 -9.05 -3.45 18.07
C ILE A 82 -7.65 -2.93 18.31
N THR A 83 -6.64 -3.75 18.04
CA THR A 83 -5.23 -3.38 18.18
C THR A 83 -4.65 -2.75 16.92
N VAL A 84 -3.52 -2.06 17.05
CA VAL A 84 -2.79 -1.54 15.88
C VAL A 84 -2.37 -2.67 14.94
N ALA A 85 -1.93 -3.82 15.49
CA ALA A 85 -1.59 -5.01 14.72
C ALA A 85 -2.78 -5.53 13.90
N MET A 86 -4.00 -5.54 14.45
CA MET A 86 -5.19 -5.93 13.70
C MET A 86 -5.48 -5.00 12.52
N VAL A 87 -5.21 -3.69 12.63
CA VAL A 87 -5.35 -2.76 11.50
C VAL A 87 -4.27 -3.02 10.45
N LEU A 88 -3.00 -3.14 10.88
CA LEU A 88 -1.86 -3.44 10.02
C LEU A 88 -2.03 -4.74 9.24
N SER A 89 -2.68 -5.75 9.84
CA SER A 89 -2.90 -7.05 9.23
C SER A 89 -4.27 -7.22 8.57
N HIS A 90 -5.06 -6.15 8.41
CA HIS A 90 -6.39 -6.19 7.81
C HIS A 90 -7.43 -7.07 8.55
N ARG A 91 -7.31 -7.18 9.88
CA ARG A 91 -8.17 -8.01 10.74
C ARG A 91 -9.12 -7.22 11.64
N SER A 92 -9.14 -5.89 11.56
CA SER A 92 -9.98 -5.07 12.45
C SER A 92 -11.47 -5.04 12.09
N GLY A 93 -11.84 -5.40 10.85
CA GLY A 93 -13.23 -5.33 10.36
C GLY A 93 -13.69 -3.95 9.89
N VAL A 94 -12.87 -2.91 10.03
CA VAL A 94 -13.25 -1.51 9.72
C VAL A 94 -12.83 -1.16 8.29
N ILE A 95 -13.43 -1.85 7.32
CA ILE A 95 -13.08 -1.72 5.89
C ILE A 95 -13.72 -0.49 5.20
N GLY A 96 -14.61 0.23 5.89
CA GLY A 96 -15.26 1.44 5.39
C GLY A 96 -16.19 2.05 6.44
N PRO A 97 -16.65 3.29 6.23
CA PRO A 97 -17.65 3.99 7.03
C PRO A 97 -19.01 3.33 6.87
N ASN A 98 -19.96 3.75 7.71
CA ASN A 98 -21.33 3.25 7.65
C ASN A 98 -22.10 3.76 6.42
N ALA A 99 -21.71 4.92 5.88
CA ALA A 99 -22.32 5.52 4.70
C ALA A 99 -21.24 5.99 3.72
N ARG A 100 -21.59 5.99 2.42
CA ARG A 100 -20.75 6.56 1.36
C ARG A 100 -20.50 8.05 1.61
N MET A 101 -19.30 8.48 1.28
CA MET A 101 -18.90 9.89 1.38
C MET A 101 -18.78 10.53 -0.01
N SER A 102 -19.07 11.83 -0.10
CA SER A 102 -18.77 12.62 -1.30
C SER A 102 -17.27 12.93 -1.40
N TRP A 103 -16.81 13.37 -2.57
CA TRP A 103 -15.41 13.75 -2.76
C TRP A 103 -15.00 14.84 -1.75
N GLN A 104 -15.84 15.86 -1.57
CA GLN A 104 -15.60 16.95 -0.63
C GLN A 104 -15.45 16.44 0.81
N GLN A 105 -16.25 15.46 1.21
CA GLN A 105 -16.15 14.84 2.53
C GLN A 105 -14.87 14.01 2.69
N VAL A 106 -14.48 13.26 1.66
CA VAL A 106 -13.27 12.42 1.69
C VAL A 106 -11.98 13.26 1.72
N THR A 107 -12.01 14.47 1.17
CA THR A 107 -10.88 15.41 1.25
C THR A 107 -10.69 16.06 2.63
N ASP A 108 -11.64 15.87 3.55
CA ASP A 108 -11.55 16.35 4.93
C ASP A 108 -11.09 15.20 5.86
N TRP A 109 -9.82 15.26 6.27
CA TRP A 109 -9.21 14.21 7.10
C TRP A 109 -9.96 13.98 8.42
N ASP A 110 -10.35 15.07 9.10
CA ASP A 110 -10.97 14.99 10.42
C ASP A 110 -12.38 14.42 10.28
N PHE A 111 -13.14 14.85 9.26
CA PHE A 111 -14.45 14.27 8.95
C PHE A 111 -14.36 12.77 8.66
N VAL A 112 -13.40 12.36 7.82
CA VAL A 112 -13.17 10.94 7.51
C VAL A 112 -12.86 10.14 8.78
N CYS A 113 -11.96 10.64 9.63
CA CYS A 113 -11.62 9.99 10.88
C CYS A 113 -12.82 9.88 11.81
N GLU A 114 -13.64 10.92 11.93
CA GLU A 114 -14.90 10.87 12.69
C GLU A 114 -15.83 9.76 12.19
N GLN A 115 -16.03 9.65 10.87
CA GLN A 115 -16.87 8.61 10.29
C GLN A 115 -16.30 7.19 10.52
N LEU A 116 -14.97 7.03 10.51
CA LEU A 116 -14.32 5.76 10.82
C LEU A 116 -14.38 5.41 12.31
N ALA A 117 -14.34 6.41 13.20
CA ALA A 117 -14.56 6.21 14.62
C ALA A 117 -16.00 5.75 14.93
N LEU A 118 -16.98 6.18 14.13
CA LEU A 118 -18.38 5.74 14.23
C LEU A 118 -18.66 4.40 13.51
N ALA A 119 -17.77 3.95 12.63
CA ALA A 119 -17.99 2.76 11.82
C ALA A 119 -18.04 1.48 12.66
N GLU A 120 -18.94 0.56 12.31
CA GLU A 120 -19.01 -0.77 12.91
C GLU A 120 -18.06 -1.75 12.20
N PRO A 121 -17.31 -2.60 12.92
CA PRO A 121 -16.60 -3.71 12.30
C PRO A 121 -17.57 -4.62 11.54
N ARG A 122 -17.23 -4.96 10.30
CA ARG A 122 -18.07 -5.84 9.45
C ARG A 122 -18.01 -7.32 9.85
N TRP A 123 -17.08 -7.67 10.74
CA TRP A 123 -16.95 -8.98 11.38
C TRP A 123 -16.32 -8.79 12.77
N GLU A 124 -16.34 -9.84 13.60
CA GLU A 124 -15.69 -9.81 14.91
C GLU A 124 -14.18 -9.52 14.76
N PRO A 125 -13.64 -8.43 15.34
CA PRO A 125 -12.25 -8.08 15.15
C PRO A 125 -11.29 -9.21 15.52
N GLY A 126 -10.34 -9.50 14.63
CA GLY A 126 -9.38 -10.57 14.80
C GLY A 126 -9.87 -11.95 14.39
N SER A 127 -11.16 -12.16 14.09
CA SER A 127 -11.68 -13.47 13.66
C SER A 127 -11.43 -13.79 12.19
N ALA A 128 -11.35 -12.77 11.34
CA ALA A 128 -11.16 -12.90 9.89
C ALA A 128 -10.27 -11.79 9.35
N GLN A 129 -9.83 -11.96 8.10
CA GLN A 129 -9.10 -10.96 7.34
C GLN A 129 -9.96 -10.39 6.22
N GLY A 130 -9.83 -9.09 5.98
CA GLY A 130 -10.49 -8.42 4.86
C GLY A 130 -9.79 -7.11 4.55
N TYR A 131 -9.30 -6.98 3.33
CA TYR A 131 -8.41 -5.91 2.93
C TYR A 131 -9.00 -4.50 3.15
N HIS A 132 -8.27 -3.69 3.91
CA HIS A 132 -8.63 -2.29 4.18
C HIS A 132 -8.03 -1.42 3.09
N MET A 133 -8.79 -1.20 2.01
CA MET A 133 -8.31 -0.50 0.83
C MET A 133 -7.79 0.91 1.15
N THR A 134 -8.66 1.76 1.69
CA THR A 134 -8.30 3.15 2.02
C THR A 134 -8.26 3.39 3.53
N THR A 135 -9.13 2.73 4.30
CA THR A 135 -9.22 2.92 5.76
C THR A 135 -7.94 2.55 6.51
N PHE A 136 -7.10 1.66 5.96
CA PHE A 136 -5.76 1.37 6.47
C PHE A 136 -4.94 2.66 6.70
N GLY A 137 -4.90 3.54 5.69
CA GLY A 137 -4.10 4.76 5.74
C GLY A 137 -4.65 5.79 6.71
N PHE A 138 -5.98 5.93 6.79
CA PHE A 138 -6.62 6.87 7.71
C PHE A 138 -6.51 6.43 9.16
N ILE A 139 -6.80 5.16 9.48
CA ILE A 139 -6.75 4.68 10.86
C ILE A 139 -5.30 4.72 11.39
N LEU A 140 -4.34 4.20 10.62
CA LEU A 140 -2.93 4.22 11.03
C LEU A 140 -2.37 5.64 11.01
N GLY A 141 -2.75 6.46 10.04
CA GLY A 141 -2.34 7.85 9.96
C GLY A 141 -2.85 8.69 11.14
N GLU A 142 -4.07 8.44 11.62
CA GLU A 142 -4.62 9.19 12.77
C GLU A 142 -3.95 8.76 14.07
N VAL A 143 -3.70 7.46 14.26
CA VAL A 143 -2.87 6.98 15.38
C VAL A 143 -1.48 7.62 15.33
N PHE A 144 -0.85 7.62 14.16
CA PHE A 144 0.48 8.19 13.95
C PHE A 144 0.52 9.69 14.27
N ARG A 145 -0.48 10.44 13.79
CA ARG A 145 -0.63 11.88 14.02
C ARG A 145 -0.84 12.20 15.50
N ARG A 146 -1.61 11.39 16.23
CA ARG A 146 -1.84 11.59 17.67
C ARG A 146 -0.62 11.29 18.53
N ILE A 147 0.25 10.38 18.10
CA ILE A 147 1.51 10.09 18.81
C ILE A 147 2.57 11.15 18.52
N THR A 148 2.72 11.53 17.25
CA THR A 148 3.88 12.34 16.80
C THR A 148 3.59 13.82 16.61
N GLY A 149 2.32 14.20 16.48
CA GLY A 149 1.91 15.55 16.07
C GLY A 149 2.16 15.86 14.58
N ARG A 150 2.62 14.89 13.78
CA ARG A 150 2.98 15.04 12.35
C ARG A 150 2.13 14.12 11.49
N THR A 151 1.93 14.48 10.22
CA THR A 151 1.30 13.56 9.27
C THR A 151 2.29 12.47 8.84
N VAL A 152 1.78 11.36 8.29
CA VAL A 152 2.63 10.28 7.77
C VAL A 152 3.49 10.79 6.61
N GLY A 153 2.96 11.61 5.71
CA GLY A 153 3.71 12.20 4.60
C GLY A 153 4.84 13.11 5.06
N GLN A 154 4.60 13.96 6.07
CA GLN A 154 5.65 14.82 6.64
C GLN A 154 6.77 14.00 7.28
N TYR A 155 6.43 12.98 8.06
CA TYR A 155 7.41 12.11 8.69
C TYR A 155 8.17 11.28 7.66
N LEU A 156 7.47 10.64 6.71
CA LEU A 156 8.08 9.89 5.60
C LEU A 156 9.09 10.76 4.86
N ARG A 157 8.73 12.00 4.52
CA ARG A 157 9.64 12.90 3.82
C ARG A 157 10.91 13.18 4.65
N THR A 158 10.73 13.65 5.89
CA THR A 158 11.83 14.24 6.67
C THR A 158 12.69 13.22 7.43
N GLU A 159 12.10 12.11 7.88
CA GLU A 159 12.79 11.11 8.71
C GLU A 159 13.26 9.88 7.91
N ILE A 160 12.72 9.67 6.71
CA ILE A 160 13.04 8.49 5.88
C ILE A 160 13.57 8.91 4.50
N ALA A 161 12.74 9.58 3.70
CA ALA A 161 13.00 9.82 2.28
C ALA A 161 14.21 10.73 2.04
N GLU A 162 14.25 11.90 2.69
CA GLU A 162 15.35 12.86 2.59
C GLU A 162 16.69 12.26 3.09
N PRO A 163 16.78 11.63 4.29
CA PRO A 163 18.02 11.02 4.77
C PRO A 163 18.62 9.93 3.88
N ILE A 164 17.79 9.14 3.19
CA ILE A 164 18.26 8.05 2.31
C ILE A 164 18.27 8.43 0.83
N GLY A 165 17.83 9.65 0.47
CA GLY A 165 17.71 10.10 -0.91
C GLY A 165 16.66 9.34 -1.73
N ALA A 166 15.60 8.85 -1.09
CA ALA A 166 14.50 8.17 -1.78
C ALA A 166 13.45 9.16 -2.29
N ASP A 167 13.18 9.17 -3.59
CA ASP A 167 12.13 10.00 -4.21
C ASP A 167 10.76 9.31 -4.08
N VAL A 168 10.23 9.33 -2.85
CA VAL A 168 8.94 8.76 -2.45
C VAL A 168 8.14 9.78 -1.64
N HIS A 169 6.85 9.94 -1.96
CA HIS A 169 6.02 11.00 -1.38
C HIS A 169 4.62 10.48 -1.04
N ILE A 170 4.09 10.88 0.10
CA ILE A 170 2.66 10.85 0.42
C ILE A 170 2.27 12.31 0.69
N GLY A 171 1.38 12.86 -0.14
CA GLY A 171 1.24 14.32 -0.28
C GLY A 171 2.38 14.91 -1.12
N LEU A 172 2.07 15.29 -2.35
CA LEU A 172 3.03 15.76 -3.35
C LEU A 172 2.88 17.27 -3.57
N SER A 173 4.02 17.97 -3.63
CA SER A 173 4.04 19.41 -3.91
C SER A 173 3.46 19.72 -5.30
N PRO A 174 2.83 20.89 -5.52
CA PRO A 174 2.40 21.32 -6.85
C PRO A 174 3.54 21.34 -7.88
N PHE A 175 4.76 21.65 -7.45
CA PHE A 175 5.94 21.72 -8.32
C PHE A 175 6.32 20.33 -8.86
N ASP A 176 6.34 19.32 -7.98
CA ASP A 176 6.73 17.95 -8.35
C ASP A 176 5.70 17.24 -9.22
N GLN A 177 4.44 17.70 -9.25
CA GLN A 177 3.42 17.07 -10.08
C GLN A 177 3.74 17.09 -11.58
N SER A 178 4.59 18.02 -12.02
CA SER A 178 5.09 18.09 -13.39
C SER A 178 5.89 16.84 -13.81
N ARG A 179 6.47 16.11 -12.84
CA ARG A 179 7.21 14.86 -13.03
C ARG A 179 6.29 13.64 -13.08
N CYS A 180 5.00 13.77 -12.78
CA CYS A 180 4.10 12.63 -12.74
C CYS A 180 3.73 12.12 -14.14
N ALA A 181 3.80 10.81 -14.30
CA ALA A 181 3.23 10.11 -15.45
C ALA A 181 1.69 10.16 -15.42
N GLU A 182 1.08 10.20 -16.61
CA GLU A 182 -0.34 9.92 -16.81
C GLU A 182 -0.58 8.43 -16.70
N ARG A 183 -1.64 8.04 -16.00
CA ARG A 183 -2.05 6.64 -15.92
C ARG A 183 -2.93 6.30 -17.13
N VAL A 184 -2.47 5.35 -17.94
CA VAL A 184 -3.11 4.90 -19.18
C VAL A 184 -3.97 3.66 -18.91
N ASN A 185 -5.08 3.51 -19.64
CA ASN A 185 -6.02 2.39 -19.53
C ASN A 185 -6.65 2.25 -18.12
N LYS A 186 -7.00 3.38 -17.54
CA LYS A 186 -7.48 3.46 -16.16
C LYS A 186 -9.02 3.54 -16.13
N PRO A 187 -9.71 2.52 -15.63
CA PRO A 187 -11.17 2.55 -15.50
C PRO A 187 -11.62 3.44 -14.32
N HIS A 188 -12.92 3.70 -14.23
CA HIS A 188 -13.54 4.18 -12.99
C HIS A 188 -13.68 3.00 -12.01
N ALA A 189 -13.68 3.29 -10.70
CA ALA A 189 -13.86 2.25 -9.69
C ALA A 189 -15.24 1.60 -9.82
N ARG A 190 -16.26 2.39 -10.20
CA ARG A 190 -17.62 1.87 -10.48
C ARG A 190 -17.66 0.92 -11.66
N ASP A 191 -16.89 1.18 -12.72
CA ASP A 191 -16.78 0.27 -13.86
C ASP A 191 -16.16 -1.07 -13.42
N LEU A 192 -15.09 -1.01 -12.62
CA LEU A 192 -14.46 -2.22 -12.06
C LEU A 192 -15.42 -3.05 -11.21
N LEU A 193 -16.19 -2.40 -10.34
CA LEU A 193 -17.21 -3.06 -9.52
C LEU A 193 -18.32 -3.67 -10.38
N ALA A 194 -18.78 -2.95 -11.41
CA ALA A 194 -19.80 -3.44 -12.34
C ALA A 194 -19.31 -4.64 -13.16
N ASP A 195 -18.08 -4.62 -13.66
CA ASP A 195 -17.46 -5.70 -14.44
C ASP A 195 -17.40 -7.02 -13.65
N VAL A 196 -17.19 -6.91 -12.34
CA VAL A 196 -17.21 -8.07 -11.44
C VAL A 196 -18.59 -8.30 -10.81
N GLN A 197 -19.65 -7.63 -11.25
CA GLN A 197 -21.01 -7.80 -10.71
C GLN A 197 -21.05 -7.62 -9.18
N ALA A 198 -20.26 -6.70 -8.63
CA ALA A 198 -20.34 -6.35 -7.23
C ALA A 198 -21.63 -5.52 -6.97
N PRO A 199 -22.27 -5.68 -5.80
CA PRO A 199 -23.47 -4.90 -5.49
C PRO A 199 -23.12 -3.42 -5.44
N SER A 200 -24.04 -2.55 -5.83
CA SER A 200 -23.82 -1.12 -5.71
C SER A 200 -23.68 -0.75 -4.24
N ASP A 201 -24.71 -0.91 -3.43
CA ASP A 201 -24.74 -0.38 -2.06
C ASP A 201 -25.15 -1.44 -1.02
N PRO A 202 -24.27 -2.43 -0.76
CA PRO A 202 -24.55 -3.45 0.25
C PRO A 202 -24.50 -2.84 1.66
N THR A 203 -25.37 -3.33 2.53
CA THR A 203 -25.44 -2.93 3.94
C THR A 203 -24.84 -3.99 4.88
N SER A 204 -24.83 -5.25 4.43
CA SER A 204 -24.24 -6.41 5.10
C SER A 204 -23.30 -7.18 4.18
N LEU A 205 -22.34 -7.91 4.76
CA LEU A 205 -21.53 -8.87 4.01
C LEU A 205 -22.35 -10.04 3.46
N ASP A 206 -23.50 -10.34 4.09
CA ASP A 206 -24.40 -11.40 3.66
C ASP A 206 -25.21 -11.03 2.40
N ASP A 207 -25.29 -9.74 2.06
CA ASP A 207 -26.08 -9.27 0.91
C ASP A 207 -25.52 -9.80 -0.43
N HIS A 208 -24.20 -10.01 -0.50
CA HIS A 208 -23.52 -10.52 -1.69
C HIS A 208 -22.10 -11.00 -1.38
N PRO A 209 -21.57 -12.03 -2.07
CA PRO A 209 -20.18 -12.49 -1.92
C PRO A 209 -19.09 -11.43 -2.22
N LYS A 210 -19.46 -10.29 -2.78
CA LYS A 210 -18.57 -9.16 -3.12
C LYS A 210 -18.92 -7.89 -2.36
N ALA A 211 -19.76 -7.99 -1.33
CA ALA A 211 -20.16 -6.85 -0.52
C ALA A 211 -18.94 -6.18 0.15
N GLY A 212 -17.99 -6.98 0.68
CA GLY A 212 -16.74 -6.46 1.24
C GLY A 212 -15.93 -5.63 0.23
N LEU A 213 -15.83 -6.10 -1.02
CA LEU A 213 -15.19 -5.36 -2.11
C LEU A 213 -15.89 -4.02 -2.38
N SER A 214 -17.21 -4.01 -2.50
CA SER A 214 -17.98 -2.79 -2.73
C SER A 214 -17.86 -1.79 -1.59
N ILE A 215 -17.87 -2.25 -0.33
CA ILE A 215 -17.72 -1.38 0.85
C ILE A 215 -16.32 -0.77 0.87
N ALA A 216 -15.28 -1.59 0.72
CA ALA A 216 -13.90 -1.12 0.80
C ALA A 216 -13.53 -0.18 -0.35
N MET A 217 -13.98 -0.51 -1.58
CA MET A 217 -13.71 0.31 -2.77
C MET A 217 -14.62 1.53 -2.87
N GLY A 218 -15.79 1.49 -2.24
CA GLY A 218 -16.78 2.58 -2.21
C GLY A 218 -16.47 3.70 -1.21
N PHE A 219 -15.38 3.58 -0.44
CA PHE A 219 -14.97 4.58 0.56
C PHE A 219 -14.62 5.94 -0.05
N ALA A 220 -13.74 5.95 -1.06
CA ALA A 220 -13.35 7.15 -1.78
C ALA A 220 -14.13 7.18 -3.10
N PRO A 221 -15.00 8.19 -3.33
CA PRO A 221 -15.83 8.24 -4.53
C PRO A 221 -14.97 8.47 -5.77
N ASP A 222 -15.09 7.51 -6.69
CA ASP A 222 -14.60 7.38 -8.07
C ASP A 222 -13.24 7.92 -8.50
N ASP A 223 -12.41 8.40 -7.57
CA ASP A 223 -11.02 8.64 -7.85
C ASP A 223 -10.06 8.81 -6.66
N GLU A 224 -9.54 7.65 -6.26
CA GLU A 224 -8.09 7.51 -6.14
C GLU A 224 -7.37 7.52 -7.52
N LEU A 225 -8.12 7.82 -8.57
CA LEU A 225 -7.87 7.54 -9.97
C LEU A 225 -8.21 8.76 -10.89
N GLY A 226 -8.16 10.01 -10.45
CA GLY A 226 -8.34 11.24 -11.26
C GLY A 226 -9.69 11.45 -12.01
N SER A 227 -10.82 11.52 -11.32
CA SER A 227 -12.18 11.69 -11.90
C SER A 227 -12.96 12.89 -11.33
N ASN A 228 -12.54 13.45 -10.20
CA ASN A 228 -13.01 14.64 -9.51
C ASN A 228 -11.89 15.70 -9.48
N ASP A 229 -10.70 15.40 -8.94
CA ASP A 229 -9.52 16.31 -9.00
C ASP A 229 -8.18 15.58 -8.72
N LEU A 230 -7.45 15.22 -9.78
CA LEU A 230 -6.16 14.51 -9.66
C LEU A 230 -5.07 15.37 -8.99
N HIS A 231 -5.08 16.68 -9.20
CA HIS A 231 -4.04 17.56 -8.67
C HIS A 231 -4.20 17.76 -7.17
N LEU A 232 -5.44 17.93 -6.71
CA LEU A 232 -5.77 17.96 -5.29
C LEU A 232 -5.51 16.59 -4.65
N TRP A 233 -5.95 15.50 -5.28
CA TRP A 233 -5.72 14.15 -4.74
C TRP A 233 -4.24 13.84 -4.51
N ARG A 234 -3.35 14.28 -5.41
CA ARG A 234 -1.90 14.13 -5.23
C ARG A 234 -1.33 14.99 -4.09
N GLN A 235 -1.92 16.14 -3.80
CA GLN A 235 -1.49 17.04 -2.72
C GLN A 235 -1.93 16.55 -1.34
N LEU A 236 -3.13 15.98 -1.26
CA LEU A 236 -3.65 15.39 -0.04
C LEU A 236 -2.87 14.15 0.37
N GLU A 237 -3.05 13.69 1.60
CA GLU A 237 -2.44 12.46 2.10
C GLU A 237 -3.50 11.36 2.18
N PHE A 238 -3.36 10.33 1.34
CA PHE A 238 -4.08 9.07 1.46
C PHE A 238 -3.03 7.98 1.71
N PRO A 239 -2.60 7.77 2.97
CA PRO A 239 -1.42 6.95 3.28
C PRO A 239 -1.56 5.47 2.91
N GLY A 240 -2.73 5.04 2.45
CA GLY A 240 -2.95 3.69 1.92
C GLY A 240 -2.87 3.59 0.39
N THR A 241 -2.94 4.69 -0.36
CA THR A 241 -3.34 4.65 -1.77
C THR A 241 -2.81 5.75 -2.70
N ASN A 242 -2.19 6.84 -2.24
CA ASN A 242 -1.81 7.94 -3.15
C ASN A 242 -0.32 8.29 -3.22
N ALA A 243 0.57 7.43 -2.73
CA ALA A 243 2.00 7.71 -2.80
C ALA A 243 2.47 7.85 -4.25
N GLN A 244 3.29 8.87 -4.49
CA GLN A 244 3.96 9.15 -5.75
C GLN A 244 5.43 8.81 -5.61
N VAL A 245 5.96 7.96 -6.48
CA VAL A 245 7.32 7.44 -6.36
C VAL A 245 8.00 7.35 -7.71
N SER A 246 9.32 7.47 -7.73
CA SER A 246 10.14 6.90 -8.82
C SER A 246 10.49 5.44 -8.50
N ALA A 247 10.83 4.64 -9.53
CA ALA A 247 11.29 3.26 -9.31
C ALA A 247 12.53 3.23 -8.41
N LEU A 248 13.51 4.10 -8.70
CA LEU A 248 14.72 4.21 -7.90
C LEU A 248 14.41 4.62 -6.46
N GLY A 249 13.54 5.62 -6.24
CA GLY A 249 13.16 6.04 -4.90
C GLY A 249 12.54 4.90 -4.08
N LEU A 250 11.60 4.16 -4.67
CA LEU A 250 10.97 3.03 -3.99
C LEU A 250 11.95 1.87 -3.74
N ALA A 251 12.83 1.56 -4.69
CA ALA A 251 13.86 0.53 -4.50
C ALA A 251 14.89 0.96 -3.43
N THR A 252 15.25 2.25 -3.37
CA THR A 252 16.13 2.80 -2.33
C THR A 252 15.50 2.70 -0.94
N PHE A 253 14.19 2.92 -0.83
CA PHE A 253 13.45 2.67 0.41
C PHE A 253 13.53 1.20 0.85
N TYR A 254 13.28 0.25 -0.07
CA TYR A 254 13.42 -1.17 0.25
C TYR A 254 14.86 -1.60 0.51
N ASN A 255 15.84 -0.99 -0.16
CA ASN A 255 17.25 -1.18 0.16
C ASN A 255 17.55 -0.71 1.58
N ALA A 256 17.03 0.42 2.02
CA ALA A 256 17.25 0.89 3.38
C ALA A 256 16.66 -0.08 4.44
N LEU A 257 15.60 -0.83 4.11
CA LEU A 257 15.14 -1.98 4.91
C LEU A 257 16.14 -3.16 4.83
N ALA A 258 16.59 -3.54 3.63
CA ALA A 258 17.59 -4.61 3.43
C ALA A 258 18.92 -4.36 4.17
N GLN A 259 19.25 -3.08 4.34
CA GLN A 259 20.43 -2.57 5.05
C GLN A 259 20.17 -2.31 6.54
N GLU A 260 18.98 -2.63 7.06
CA GLU A 260 18.60 -2.45 8.46
C GLU A 260 18.74 -0.98 8.95
N LYS A 261 18.60 -0.02 8.02
CA LYS A 261 18.71 1.42 8.30
C LYS A 261 17.39 2.02 8.77
N LEU A 262 16.26 1.42 8.40
CA LEU A 262 14.94 1.93 8.76
C LEU A 262 14.31 1.21 9.94
N LEU A 263 14.57 -0.09 10.09
CA LEU A 263 14.04 -0.96 11.14
C LEU A 263 15.11 -1.99 11.52
N SER A 264 15.10 -2.43 12.77
CA SER A 264 15.95 -3.54 13.23
C SER A 264 15.58 -4.87 12.57
N ARG A 265 16.56 -5.77 12.44
CA ARG A 265 16.32 -7.15 11.95
C ARG A 265 15.25 -7.88 12.75
N GLU A 266 15.34 -7.80 14.08
CA GLU A 266 14.40 -8.41 15.01
C GLU A 266 12.97 -7.93 14.77
N HIS A 267 12.78 -6.62 14.61
CA HIS A 267 11.47 -6.07 14.34
C HIS A 267 10.95 -6.47 12.96
N MET A 268 11.81 -6.48 11.92
CA MET A 268 11.42 -6.95 10.59
C MET A 268 11.09 -8.45 10.56
N ASP A 269 11.74 -9.27 11.38
CA ASP A 269 11.36 -10.67 11.56
C ASP A 269 9.94 -10.81 12.14
N LEU A 270 9.55 -9.92 13.05
CA LEU A 270 8.19 -9.83 13.57
C LEU A 270 7.19 -9.36 12.52
N VAL A 271 7.50 -8.33 11.71
CA VAL A 271 6.52 -7.78 10.74
C VAL A 271 6.20 -8.76 9.61
N ARG A 272 7.13 -9.66 9.29
CA ARG A 272 6.98 -10.65 8.20
C ARG A 272 6.38 -11.99 8.63
N VAL A 273 5.88 -12.09 9.88
CA VAL A 273 5.09 -13.24 10.33
C VAL A 273 3.66 -13.13 9.81
N SER A 274 3.18 -14.19 9.15
CA SER A 274 1.81 -14.26 8.63
C SER A 274 0.77 -14.20 9.76
N GLN A 275 -0.20 -13.29 9.64
CA GLN A 275 -1.22 -13.01 10.65
C GLN A 275 -2.53 -13.77 10.43
N GLY A 276 -2.76 -14.30 9.23
CA GLY A 276 -3.97 -15.03 8.84
C GLY A 276 -3.71 -16.23 7.93
N GLY A 277 -2.43 -16.56 7.68
CA GLY A 277 -2.05 -17.65 6.80
C GLY A 277 -2.67 -17.52 5.41
N PHE A 278 -3.33 -18.60 4.98
CA PHE A 278 -3.98 -18.75 3.67
C PHE A 278 -5.51 -18.60 3.76
N ASP A 279 -6.03 -18.00 4.84
CA ASP A 279 -7.46 -17.75 4.97
C ASP A 279 -7.98 -16.94 3.77
N THR A 280 -9.27 -17.08 3.46
CA THR A 280 -9.87 -16.26 2.40
C THR A 280 -10.02 -14.83 2.89
N ASP A 281 -9.61 -13.85 2.08
CA ASP A 281 -9.83 -12.44 2.36
C ASP A 281 -11.28 -12.06 2.03
N LEU A 282 -12.01 -11.48 2.98
CA LEU A 282 -13.43 -11.12 2.83
C LEU A 282 -13.67 -9.97 1.84
N VAL A 283 -12.62 -9.27 1.41
CA VAL A 283 -12.69 -8.16 0.45
C VAL A 283 -12.11 -8.58 -0.90
N LEU A 284 -10.91 -9.13 -0.91
CA LEU A 284 -10.20 -9.49 -2.15
C LEU A 284 -10.45 -10.95 -2.59
N GLY A 285 -11.11 -11.75 -1.76
CA GLY A 285 -11.44 -13.14 -2.05
C GLY A 285 -10.25 -14.10 -1.93
N PRO A 286 -10.34 -15.30 -2.55
CA PRO A 286 -9.39 -16.39 -2.32
C PRO A 286 -8.01 -16.15 -2.93
N ARG A 287 -7.86 -15.22 -3.88
CA ARG A 287 -6.57 -14.96 -4.56
C ARG A 287 -5.53 -14.31 -3.65
N VAL A 288 -5.96 -13.68 -2.55
CA VAL A 288 -5.04 -13.08 -1.56
C VAL A 288 -4.35 -14.11 -0.68
N ALA A 289 -4.93 -15.30 -0.55
CA ALA A 289 -4.26 -16.41 0.10
C ALA A 289 -2.88 -16.67 -0.53
N ASP A 290 -2.67 -16.37 -1.81
CA ASP A 290 -1.41 -16.68 -2.48
C ASP A 290 -0.18 -15.92 -1.94
N HIS A 291 -0.37 -14.82 -1.21
CA HIS A 291 0.73 -14.02 -0.68
C HIS A 291 0.71 -13.90 0.85
N GLY A 292 -0.47 -13.84 1.48
CA GLY A 292 -0.61 -13.65 2.93
C GLY A 292 -0.29 -12.23 3.40
N TRP A 293 -0.65 -11.95 4.67
CA TRP A 293 -0.47 -10.63 5.31
C TRP A 293 0.48 -10.70 6.50
N GLY A 294 1.54 -9.90 6.44
CA GLY A 294 2.30 -9.50 7.61
C GLY A 294 1.64 -8.31 8.31
N LEU A 295 2.39 -7.64 9.16
CA LEU A 295 1.94 -6.40 9.80
C LEU A 295 2.18 -5.22 8.85
N GLY A 296 1.24 -4.98 7.93
CA GLY A 296 1.27 -3.87 6.98
C GLY A 296 1.95 -4.16 5.64
N TYR A 297 2.39 -5.41 5.43
CA TYR A 297 3.06 -5.87 4.22
C TYR A 297 2.36 -7.10 3.62
N MET A 298 2.38 -7.20 2.30
CA MET A 298 2.18 -8.46 1.58
C MET A 298 3.42 -9.32 1.76
N LEU A 299 3.23 -10.60 2.04
CA LEU A 299 4.32 -11.58 2.12
C LEU A 299 4.47 -12.34 0.79
N ASN A 300 5.46 -13.21 0.64
CA ASN A 300 5.66 -14.03 -0.56
C ASN A 300 5.54 -15.52 -0.26
N GLN A 301 4.49 -15.92 0.46
CA GLN A 301 4.38 -17.28 0.99
C GLN A 301 4.35 -18.39 -0.08
N ARG A 302 4.13 -18.05 -1.36
CA ARG A 302 4.16 -18.99 -2.49
C ARG A 302 5.30 -18.76 -3.48
N ALA A 303 6.34 -18.00 -3.10
CA ALA A 303 7.51 -17.77 -3.95
C ALA A 303 7.17 -17.22 -5.36
N VAL A 304 6.21 -16.28 -5.43
CA VAL A 304 5.74 -15.70 -6.69
C VAL A 304 6.73 -14.70 -7.26
N ASN A 305 7.33 -13.88 -6.39
CA ASN A 305 8.24 -12.79 -6.79
C ASN A 305 9.71 -13.13 -6.54
N GLY A 306 10.08 -14.36 -6.86
CA GLY A 306 11.37 -14.96 -6.56
C GLY A 306 11.27 -16.11 -5.55
N PRO A 307 12.36 -16.88 -5.39
CA PRO A 307 12.38 -18.13 -4.65
C PRO A 307 12.22 -17.96 -3.13
N ASN A 308 12.63 -16.82 -2.57
CA ASN A 308 12.58 -16.61 -1.12
C ASN A 308 11.14 -16.32 -0.65
N GLN A 309 10.61 -17.21 0.18
CA GLN A 309 9.26 -17.07 0.77
C GLN A 309 9.17 -15.99 1.85
N LYS A 310 10.31 -15.51 2.36
CA LYS A 310 10.39 -14.53 3.44
C LYS A 310 10.51 -13.09 2.97
N ILE A 311 10.47 -12.83 1.65
CA ILE A 311 10.39 -11.44 1.17
C ILE A 311 9.05 -10.84 1.59
N PHE A 312 9.05 -9.54 1.82
CA PHE A 312 7.86 -8.77 2.14
C PHE A 312 7.92 -7.41 1.45
N GLY A 313 6.74 -6.86 1.17
CA GLY A 313 6.61 -5.63 0.40
C GLY A 313 5.15 -5.24 0.22
N HIS A 314 4.84 -4.50 -0.83
CA HIS A 314 3.44 -4.24 -1.16
C HIS A 314 3.24 -3.91 -2.64
N GLY A 315 2.18 -4.47 -3.22
CA GLY A 315 1.75 -4.20 -4.59
C GLY A 315 0.65 -3.16 -4.67
N GLY A 316 0.59 -2.48 -5.81
CA GLY A 316 -0.49 -1.60 -6.21
C GLY A 316 -1.35 -2.24 -7.28
N LEU A 317 -2.67 -2.07 -7.18
CA LEU A 317 -3.58 -2.40 -8.27
C LEU A 317 -3.08 -1.73 -9.57
N GLY A 318 -3.14 -2.45 -10.67
CA GLY A 318 -2.56 -2.02 -11.94
C GLY A 318 -1.28 -2.78 -12.30
N GLY A 319 -0.51 -3.23 -11.30
CA GLY A 319 0.68 -4.09 -11.50
C GLY A 319 2.01 -3.62 -10.90
N SER A 320 2.07 -2.51 -10.16
CA SER A 320 3.31 -2.04 -9.52
C SER A 320 3.63 -2.91 -8.30
N PHE A 321 4.91 -3.19 -8.04
CA PHE A 321 5.33 -3.96 -6.88
C PHE A 321 6.72 -3.54 -6.43
N GLY A 322 6.91 -3.44 -5.11
CA GLY A 322 8.23 -3.36 -4.52
C GLY A 322 8.30 -4.21 -3.28
N PHE A 323 9.49 -4.72 -2.98
CA PHE A 323 9.75 -5.64 -1.88
C PHE A 323 11.20 -5.58 -1.41
N VAL A 324 11.42 -6.16 -0.24
CA VAL A 324 12.74 -6.42 0.33
C VAL A 324 12.95 -7.92 0.56
N ASP A 325 14.15 -8.38 0.24
CA ASP A 325 14.70 -9.66 0.67
C ASP A 325 15.83 -9.41 1.68
N LEU A 326 15.65 -9.84 2.93
CA LEU A 326 16.64 -9.62 4.00
C LEU A 326 17.76 -10.66 4.00
N GLU A 327 17.54 -11.82 3.38
CA GLU A 327 18.49 -12.93 3.31
C GLU A 327 19.52 -12.67 2.20
N HIS A 328 19.05 -12.16 1.07
CA HIS A 328 19.88 -11.82 -0.10
C HIS A 328 20.16 -10.31 -0.20
N ARG A 329 19.68 -9.52 0.77
CA ARG A 329 19.90 -8.07 0.89
C ARG A 329 19.49 -7.31 -0.37
N ILE A 330 18.33 -7.67 -0.91
CA ILE A 330 17.76 -7.11 -2.14
C ILE A 330 16.71 -6.06 -1.79
N GLY A 331 16.82 -4.87 -2.40
CA GLY A 331 15.74 -3.91 -2.48
C GLY A 331 15.26 -3.78 -3.92
N TYR A 332 13.98 -4.08 -4.18
CA TYR A 332 13.42 -4.13 -5.53
C TYR A 332 12.21 -3.20 -5.67
N ALA A 333 12.09 -2.53 -6.82
CA ALA A 333 10.84 -1.88 -7.22
C ALA A 333 10.63 -1.89 -8.72
N TYR A 334 9.41 -2.19 -9.13
CA TYR A 334 8.88 -2.02 -10.48
C TYR A 334 7.66 -1.10 -10.46
N VAL A 335 7.66 -0.09 -11.31
CA VAL A 335 6.58 0.87 -11.47
C VAL A 335 6.30 1.15 -12.94
N MET A 336 5.06 1.54 -13.25
CA MET A 336 4.58 1.70 -14.61
C MET A 336 3.39 2.67 -14.65
N ASN A 337 2.99 3.07 -15.85
CA ASN A 337 1.78 3.89 -16.03
C ASN A 337 0.66 3.22 -16.83
N ARG A 338 0.89 2.06 -17.44
CA ARG A 338 -0.18 1.27 -18.05
C ARG A 338 -0.89 0.44 -16.97
N PHE A 339 -2.13 0.78 -16.70
CA PHE A 339 -2.96 0.13 -15.69
C PHE A 339 -3.59 -1.17 -16.23
N ASP A 340 -3.42 -2.26 -15.49
CA ASP A 340 -4.13 -3.52 -15.68
C ASP A 340 -4.89 -3.87 -14.39
N ALA A 341 -6.21 -3.73 -14.41
CA ALA A 341 -7.08 -3.97 -13.27
C ALA A 341 -7.07 -5.42 -12.75
N SER A 342 -6.55 -6.37 -13.55
CA SER A 342 -6.42 -7.76 -13.15
C SER A 342 -5.13 -8.05 -12.36
N LYS A 343 -4.24 -7.04 -12.22
CA LYS A 343 -2.88 -7.21 -11.70
C LYS A 343 -2.61 -6.37 -10.45
N ALA A 344 -1.75 -6.92 -9.59
CA ALA A 344 -1.23 -6.28 -8.39
C ALA A 344 0.22 -6.73 -8.15
N ASN A 345 0.52 -7.44 -7.05
CA ASN A 345 1.84 -7.94 -6.68
C ASN A 345 2.32 -9.15 -7.50
N ALA A 346 1.45 -9.82 -8.27
CA ALA A 346 1.80 -10.96 -9.13
C ALA A 346 1.71 -10.60 -10.62
N ASP A 347 2.06 -9.37 -10.98
CA ASP A 347 2.09 -8.94 -12.36
C ASP A 347 3.20 -9.69 -13.14
N PRO A 348 2.89 -10.38 -14.25
CA PRO A 348 3.88 -11.13 -15.02
C PRO A 348 5.10 -10.30 -15.45
N ARG A 349 4.93 -8.98 -15.65
CA ARG A 349 6.02 -8.06 -16.02
C ARG A 349 7.01 -7.93 -14.86
N SER A 350 6.51 -7.67 -13.66
CA SER A 350 7.35 -7.57 -12.46
C SER A 350 7.92 -8.93 -12.06
N VAL A 351 7.13 -10.01 -12.14
CA VAL A 351 7.56 -11.37 -11.78
C VAL A 351 8.70 -11.84 -12.68
N ALA A 352 8.62 -11.59 -13.99
CA ALA A 352 9.71 -11.92 -14.91
C ALA A 352 11.00 -11.18 -14.51
N LEU A 353 10.91 -9.87 -14.25
CA LEU A 353 12.06 -9.06 -13.87
C LEU A 353 12.67 -9.49 -12.53
N SER A 354 11.85 -9.75 -11.50
CA SER A 354 12.37 -10.18 -10.20
C SER A 354 12.99 -11.58 -10.27
N ASN A 355 12.40 -12.52 -11.01
CA ASN A 355 12.98 -13.85 -11.20
C ASN A 355 14.33 -13.80 -11.92
N GLU A 356 14.50 -12.92 -12.91
CA GLU A 356 15.80 -12.72 -13.57
C GLU A 356 16.86 -12.16 -12.62
N VAL A 357 16.49 -11.30 -11.66
CA VAL A 357 17.42 -10.84 -10.62
C VAL A 357 17.93 -12.04 -9.80
N TYR A 358 17.04 -12.91 -9.32
CA TYR A 358 17.45 -14.08 -8.54
C TYR A 358 18.25 -15.09 -9.37
N ALA A 359 17.87 -15.30 -10.65
CA ALA A 359 18.62 -16.15 -11.55
C ALA A 359 20.05 -15.63 -11.78
N ALA A 360 20.23 -14.31 -11.94
CA ALA A 360 21.55 -13.69 -12.08
C ALA A 360 22.41 -13.74 -10.81
N LEU A 361 21.78 -13.95 -9.64
CA LEU A 361 22.45 -14.11 -8.34
C LEU A 361 22.65 -15.59 -7.95
N ASP A 362 22.31 -16.53 -8.83
CA ASP A 362 22.35 -17.98 -8.57
C ASP A 362 21.55 -18.41 -7.32
N VAL A 363 20.47 -17.68 -7.00
CA VAL A 363 19.57 -18.01 -5.89
C VAL A 363 18.47 -18.94 -6.39
N ALA A 364 18.45 -20.17 -5.89
CA ALA A 364 17.44 -21.18 -6.21
C ALA A 364 16.32 -21.24 -5.16
N ALA A 365 15.18 -21.84 -5.52
CA ALA A 365 14.17 -22.25 -4.56
C ALA A 365 14.69 -23.45 -3.75
N ASP A 366 14.57 -23.36 -2.43
CA ASP A 366 14.88 -24.45 -1.49
C ASP A 366 13.97 -25.68 -1.68
#